data_AF-A0A847YDE3-F1
#
_entry.id   AF-A0A847YDE3-F1
#
_cell.length_a   1.000
_cell.length_b   1.000
_cell.length_c   1.000
_cell.angle_alpha   90.00
_cell.angle_beta   90.00
_cell.angle_gamma   90.00
#
_symmetry.space_group_name_H-M   'P 1'
#
loop_
_entity.id
_entity.type
_entity.pdbx_description
1 polymer ?
#
loop_
_entity_poly.entity_id
_entity_poly.type
_entity_poly.pdbx_seq_one_letter_code
_entity_poly.pdbx_strand_id
1 'polypeptide(L)'
;YTEQDNIRRASDADAADFGGISLYDESKSGASYWQRPAGWEAAKMQPPLLLCPSDFARSAPDAIALLHFHYVAPHVSLVGASFSDGSGAALGRTNYLGSGGYMGVTGVASSDVFRGVFWNRSRESFASVTDGSSNSLLLGEVMGGTEEPPRSFGWFGCGVMASAWGLAADAQGKTGWFQFASRHPGVVQFAMADGSCRPISQNIDRDTFVYLSAISDGNVVQGF
;
A
#
# COMPACT_ATOMS: atom_id res chain seq x y z
N TYR A 1 -13.46 9.07 18.18
CA TYR A 1 -12.50 8.63 17.16
C TYR A 1 -12.89 9.38 15.89
N THR A 2 -12.25 10.53 15.68
CA THR A 2 -12.74 11.66 14.84
C THR A 2 -11.69 12.07 13.80
N GLU A 3 -10.53 11.38 13.76
CA GLU A 3 -9.36 11.87 13.03
C GLU A 3 -9.48 11.74 11.51
N GLN A 4 -9.95 10.60 10.99
CA GLN A 4 -10.07 10.42 9.54
C GLN A 4 -11.28 11.13 8.94
N ASP A 5 -12.37 11.34 9.69
CA ASP A 5 -13.56 12.04 9.21
C ASP A 5 -13.27 13.51 8.86
N ASN A 6 -12.43 14.18 9.66
CA ASN A 6 -12.03 15.56 9.39
C ASN A 6 -11.19 15.65 8.11
N ILE A 7 -10.24 14.73 7.94
CA ILE A 7 -9.42 14.64 6.74
C ILE A 7 -10.29 14.35 5.51
N ARG A 8 -11.22 13.40 5.62
CA ARG A 8 -12.15 13.04 4.55
C ARG A 8 -12.99 14.24 4.11
N ARG A 9 -13.58 14.97 5.06
CA ARG A 9 -14.39 16.17 4.73
C ARG A 9 -13.54 17.27 4.14
N ALA A 10 -12.33 17.47 4.66
CA ALA A 10 -11.41 18.48 4.16
C ALA A 10 -10.94 18.17 2.74
N SER A 11 -10.55 16.92 2.46
CA SER A 11 -10.10 16.50 1.12
C SER A 11 -11.22 16.52 0.08
N ASP A 12 -12.47 16.35 0.51
CA ASP A 12 -13.64 16.39 -0.36
C ASP A 12 -14.35 17.75 -0.45
N ALA A 13 -13.84 18.79 0.21
CA ALA A 13 -14.54 20.07 0.36
C ALA A 13 -14.90 20.75 -0.99
N ASP A 14 -14.12 20.50 -2.04
CA ASP A 14 -14.33 21.03 -3.39
C ASP A 14 -15.04 20.06 -4.34
N ALA A 15 -15.61 18.94 -3.87
CA ALA A 15 -16.16 17.89 -4.74
C ALA A 15 -17.22 18.40 -5.72
N ALA A 16 -18.01 19.40 -5.31
CA ALA A 16 -19.04 20.01 -6.14
C ALA A 16 -18.48 20.65 -7.43
N ASP A 17 -17.25 21.20 -7.37
CA ASP A 17 -16.56 21.82 -8.50
C ASP A 17 -15.96 20.78 -9.45
N PHE A 18 -15.84 19.52 -9.00
CA PHE A 18 -15.26 18.40 -9.75
C PHE A 18 -16.30 17.31 -10.05
N GLY A 19 -17.49 17.73 -10.51
CA GLY A 19 -18.56 16.84 -10.95
C GLY A 19 -19.38 16.20 -9.82
N GLY A 20 -19.19 16.65 -8.57
CA GLY A 20 -19.92 16.13 -7.41
C GLY A 20 -19.54 14.69 -7.03
N ILE A 21 -18.39 14.20 -7.51
CA ILE A 21 -17.90 12.84 -7.23
C ILE A 21 -16.88 12.92 -6.09
N SER A 22 -17.19 12.25 -4.98
CA SER A 22 -16.29 12.11 -3.82
C SER A 22 -15.03 11.33 -4.18
N LEU A 23 -13.88 11.69 -3.59
CA LEU A 23 -12.63 10.89 -3.67
C LEU A 23 -12.80 9.47 -3.10
N TYR A 24 -13.85 9.27 -2.28
CA TYR A 24 -14.14 8.03 -1.59
C TYR A 24 -15.36 7.31 -2.19
N ASP A 25 -15.88 7.77 -3.34
CA ASP A 25 -16.95 7.07 -4.06
C ASP A 25 -16.39 5.84 -4.76
N GLU A 26 -16.75 4.66 -4.26
CA GLU A 26 -16.30 3.39 -4.82
C GLU A 26 -17.03 3.01 -6.12
N SER A 27 -18.18 3.62 -6.42
CA SER A 27 -18.99 3.29 -7.60
C SER A 27 -18.65 4.14 -8.82
N LYS A 28 -17.92 5.25 -8.62
CA LYS A 28 -17.63 6.25 -9.66
C LYS A 28 -16.13 6.56 -9.72
N SER A 29 -15.70 7.10 -10.86
CA SER A 29 -14.37 7.67 -11.03
C SER A 29 -14.53 9.16 -11.31
N GLY A 30 -13.83 10.00 -10.54
CA GLY A 30 -13.81 11.45 -10.70
C GLY A 30 -12.40 11.99 -10.92
N ALA A 31 -12.24 13.30 -10.73
CA ALA A 31 -10.92 13.93 -10.70
C ALA A 31 -10.07 13.34 -9.56
N SER A 32 -8.78 13.12 -9.82
CA SER A 32 -7.85 12.59 -8.81
C SER A 32 -7.60 13.61 -7.70
N TYR A 33 -7.06 13.16 -6.56
CA TYR A 33 -6.77 14.06 -5.44
C TYR A 33 -5.78 15.18 -5.83
N TRP A 34 -4.86 14.93 -6.77
CA TRP A 34 -3.89 15.93 -7.24
C TRP A 34 -4.45 16.91 -8.27
N GLN A 35 -5.65 16.67 -8.79
CA GLN A 35 -6.36 17.63 -9.64
C GLN A 35 -7.29 18.55 -8.82
N ARG A 36 -7.50 18.23 -7.54
CA ARG A 36 -8.44 18.91 -6.64
C ARG A 36 -7.67 19.73 -5.61
N PRO A 37 -7.81 21.07 -5.54
CA PRO A 37 -7.13 21.88 -4.54
C PRO A 37 -7.26 21.36 -3.11
N ALA A 38 -8.46 20.97 -2.68
CA ALA A 38 -8.69 20.47 -1.33
C ALA A 38 -8.05 19.09 -1.09
N GLY A 39 -8.15 18.19 -2.08
CA GLY A 39 -7.49 16.88 -2.07
C GLY A 39 -5.96 16.99 -2.04
N TRP A 40 -5.41 17.96 -2.79
CA TRP A 40 -3.98 18.22 -2.84
C TRP A 40 -3.45 18.77 -1.51
N GLU A 41 -4.14 19.72 -0.88
CA GLU A 41 -3.76 20.23 0.44
C GLU A 41 -3.86 19.13 1.51
N ALA A 42 -4.89 18.28 1.47
CA ALA A 42 -4.97 17.13 2.36
C ALA A 42 -3.76 16.20 2.19
N ALA A 43 -3.37 15.88 0.95
CA ALA A 43 -2.24 15.01 0.66
C ALA A 43 -0.88 15.55 1.16
N LYS A 44 -0.73 16.86 1.36
CA LYS A 44 0.48 17.48 1.94
C LYS A 44 0.58 17.34 3.45
N MET A 45 -0.52 17.03 4.15
CA MET A 45 -0.47 16.77 5.58
C MET A 45 0.47 15.60 5.87
N GLN A 46 1.21 15.66 6.97
CA GLN A 46 2.12 14.58 7.35
C GLN A 46 1.64 13.91 8.65
N PRO A 47 0.96 12.76 8.57
CA PRO A 47 0.59 12.00 9.76
C PRO A 47 1.87 11.43 10.41
N PRO A 48 2.24 11.83 11.65
CA PRO A 48 3.45 11.31 12.29
C PRO A 48 3.34 9.81 12.61
N LEU A 49 2.14 9.31 12.87
CA LEU A 49 1.85 7.90 13.16
C LEU A 49 2.24 6.97 11.99
N LEU A 50 2.21 7.47 10.76
CA LEU A 50 2.50 6.68 9.57
C LEU A 50 3.98 6.68 9.18
N LEU A 51 4.86 7.16 10.06
CA LEU A 51 6.30 7.17 9.85
C LEU A 51 6.98 6.22 10.82
N CYS A 52 7.93 5.44 10.30
CA CYS A 52 8.81 4.64 11.12
C CYS A 52 9.96 5.53 11.62
N PRO A 53 10.23 5.61 12.93
CA PRO A 53 11.35 6.40 13.46
C PRO A 53 12.73 5.94 12.96
N SER A 54 12.83 4.70 12.48
CA SER A 54 14.06 4.10 11.95
C SER A 54 14.26 4.29 10.45
N ASP A 55 13.29 4.91 9.74
CA ASP A 55 13.42 5.20 8.31
C ASP A 55 13.39 6.69 8.01
N PHE A 56 13.89 7.04 6.83
CA PHE A 56 14.10 8.42 6.38
C PHE A 56 13.17 8.77 5.22
N ALA A 57 11.92 8.27 5.21
CA ALA A 57 10.99 8.51 4.10
C ALA A 57 10.85 9.99 3.70
N ARG A 58 11.02 10.92 4.67
CA ARG A 58 10.99 12.38 4.43
C ARG A 58 12.19 12.93 3.68
N SER A 59 13.34 12.24 3.68
CA SER A 59 14.53 12.70 2.96
C SER A 59 14.50 12.35 1.47
N ALA A 60 13.61 11.45 1.05
CA ALA A 60 13.44 11.13 -0.37
C ALA A 60 12.64 12.26 -1.05
N PRO A 61 13.19 12.91 -2.09
CA PRO A 61 12.56 14.07 -2.73
C PRO A 61 11.26 13.69 -3.44
N ASP A 62 11.21 12.49 -4.03
CA ASP A 62 10.08 12.04 -4.84
C ASP A 62 9.29 10.93 -4.12
N ALA A 63 8.03 11.22 -3.84
CA ALA A 63 7.07 10.22 -3.40
C ALA A 63 6.41 9.54 -4.60
N ILE A 64 6.24 8.23 -4.52
CA ILE A 64 5.27 7.49 -5.31
C ILE A 64 3.88 7.91 -4.81
N ALA A 65 3.16 8.61 -5.68
CA ALA A 65 1.84 9.17 -5.43
C ALA A 65 0.72 8.17 -5.67
N LEU A 66 0.96 7.17 -6.52
CA LEU A 66 -0.01 6.12 -6.85
C LEU A 66 0.72 4.83 -7.17
N LEU A 67 0.25 3.74 -6.59
CA LEU A 67 0.48 2.36 -6.99
C LEU A 67 -0.83 1.82 -7.57
N HIS A 68 -0.77 1.25 -8.77
CA HIS A 68 -1.93 0.68 -9.43
C HIS A 68 -1.60 -0.66 -10.09
N PHE A 69 -2.40 -1.68 -9.77
CA PHE A 69 -2.36 -2.97 -10.43
C PHE A 69 -3.40 -3.01 -11.54
N HIS A 70 -2.99 -3.43 -12.73
CA HIS A 70 -3.89 -3.59 -13.86
C HIS A 70 -3.47 -4.76 -14.74
N TYR A 71 -4.44 -5.33 -15.46
CA TYR A 71 -4.19 -6.40 -16.41
C TYR A 71 -4.07 -5.83 -17.82
N VAL A 72 -2.96 -6.14 -18.49
CA VAL A 72 -2.77 -5.95 -19.94
C VAL A 72 -2.27 -7.27 -20.49
N ALA A 73 -3.14 -7.96 -21.23
CA ALA A 73 -2.86 -9.30 -21.70
C ALA A 73 -1.47 -9.40 -22.36
N PRO A 74 -0.62 -10.38 -21.95
CA PRO A 74 -0.92 -11.50 -21.06
C PRO A 74 -0.52 -11.30 -19.58
N HIS A 75 -0.20 -10.08 -19.13
CA HIS A 75 0.43 -9.83 -17.84
C HIS A 75 -0.43 -8.97 -16.89
N VAL A 76 -0.34 -9.27 -15.59
CA VAL A 76 -0.71 -8.30 -14.54
C VAL A 76 0.52 -7.42 -14.29
N SER A 77 0.31 -6.11 -14.23
CA SER A 77 1.39 -5.11 -14.08
C SER A 77 1.12 -4.19 -12.89
N LEU A 78 2.19 -3.85 -12.18
CA LEU A 78 2.20 -2.77 -11.19
C LEU A 78 2.75 -1.51 -11.84
N VAL A 79 2.04 -0.40 -11.65
CA VAL A 79 2.47 0.94 -12.04
C VAL A 79 2.67 1.78 -10.79
N GLY A 80 3.85 2.37 -10.66
CA GLY A 80 4.14 3.45 -9.70
C GLY A 80 4.21 4.79 -10.42
N ALA A 81 3.44 5.77 -9.98
CA ALA A 81 3.44 7.12 -10.54
C ALA A 81 3.97 8.15 -9.53
N SER A 82 4.78 9.09 -10.03
CA SER A 82 5.35 10.22 -9.30
C SER A 82 5.26 11.49 -10.15
N PHE A 83 5.44 12.65 -9.52
CA PHE A 83 5.40 13.94 -10.19
C PHE A 83 6.79 14.34 -10.72
N SER A 84 6.92 14.53 -12.03
CA SER A 84 8.20 14.89 -12.67
C SER A 84 8.60 16.36 -12.51
N ASP A 85 7.69 17.22 -12.07
CA ASP A 85 7.89 18.66 -11.89
C ASP A 85 8.35 19.04 -10.46
N GLY A 86 8.62 18.04 -9.61
CA GLY A 86 9.04 18.22 -8.22
C GLY A 86 7.90 18.53 -7.25
N SER A 87 6.65 18.66 -7.72
CA SER A 87 5.49 18.93 -6.84
C SER A 87 5.23 17.82 -5.82
N GLY A 88 5.68 16.59 -6.13
CA GLY A 88 5.63 15.43 -5.23
C GLY A 88 6.43 15.60 -3.94
N ALA A 89 7.39 16.53 -3.89
CA ALA A 89 8.16 16.83 -2.68
C ALA A 89 7.27 17.38 -1.55
N ALA A 90 6.12 17.98 -1.87
CA ALA A 90 5.20 18.53 -0.88
C ALA A 90 4.30 17.47 -0.22
N LEU A 91 4.20 16.26 -0.78
CA LEU A 91 3.31 15.22 -0.26
C LEU A 91 3.76 14.72 1.13
N GLY A 92 2.81 14.44 2.02
CA GLY A 92 3.14 13.69 3.22
C GLY A 92 3.59 12.27 2.87
N ARG A 93 4.47 11.69 3.69
CA ARG A 93 5.06 10.37 3.47
C ARG A 93 4.42 9.31 4.36
N THR A 94 4.52 8.06 3.95
CA THR A 94 4.24 6.90 4.80
C THR A 94 5.33 5.84 4.69
N ASN A 95 5.53 5.11 5.79
CA ASN A 95 6.30 3.89 5.87
C ASN A 95 5.43 2.64 5.93
N TYR A 96 4.11 2.76 5.75
CA TYR A 96 3.20 1.63 5.88
C TYR A 96 2.17 1.66 4.75
N LEU A 97 2.00 0.54 4.06
CA LEU A 97 0.96 0.36 3.05
C LEU A 97 0.09 -0.85 3.37
N GLY A 98 -1.15 -0.82 2.88
CA GLY A 98 -2.10 -1.93 2.96
C GLY A 98 -1.61 -3.15 2.19
N SER A 99 -1.92 -4.34 2.72
CA SER A 99 -1.72 -5.61 2.02
C SER A 99 -2.69 -5.74 0.83
N GLY A 100 -2.12 -5.68 -0.37
CA GLY A 100 -2.79 -5.95 -1.64
C GLY A 100 -2.99 -7.44 -1.94
N GLY A 101 -2.42 -8.33 -1.12
CA GLY A 101 -2.25 -9.73 -1.48
C GLY A 101 -1.19 -9.89 -2.56
N TYR A 102 -1.34 -10.90 -3.43
CA TYR A 102 -0.38 -11.18 -4.50
C TYR A 102 -0.14 -9.98 -5.41
N MET A 103 -1.15 -9.54 -6.17
CA MET A 103 -1.07 -8.36 -7.06
C MET A 103 -2.39 -7.57 -7.10
N GLY A 104 -3.10 -7.46 -5.97
CA GLY A 104 -4.42 -6.85 -5.92
C GLY A 104 -5.48 -7.69 -6.64
N VAL A 105 -6.60 -7.04 -7.00
CA VAL A 105 -7.69 -7.62 -7.78
C VAL A 105 -7.72 -6.96 -9.16
N THR A 106 -7.53 -7.76 -10.21
CA THR A 106 -7.34 -7.26 -11.59
C THR A 106 -8.23 -7.94 -12.63
N GLY A 107 -9.07 -8.89 -12.20
CA GLY A 107 -9.90 -9.73 -13.06
C GLY A 107 -9.23 -11.02 -13.51
N VAL A 108 -8.00 -11.29 -13.05
CA VAL A 108 -7.25 -12.50 -13.39
C VAL A 108 -7.37 -13.49 -12.24
N ALA A 109 -8.23 -14.50 -12.39
CA ALA A 109 -8.60 -15.43 -11.31
C ALA A 109 -7.40 -16.10 -10.61
N SER A 110 -6.34 -16.45 -11.36
CA SER A 110 -5.14 -17.08 -10.80
C SER A 110 -4.31 -16.15 -9.91
N SER A 111 -4.51 -14.83 -10.02
CA SER A 111 -3.90 -13.81 -9.15
C SER A 111 -4.88 -13.41 -8.05
N ASP A 112 -6.14 -13.15 -8.42
CA ASP A 112 -7.17 -12.58 -7.56
C ASP A 112 -7.61 -13.55 -6.43
N VAL A 113 -7.34 -14.85 -6.56
CA VAL A 113 -7.52 -15.82 -5.47
C VAL A 113 -6.67 -15.48 -4.24
N PHE A 114 -5.52 -14.83 -4.44
CA PHE A 114 -4.60 -14.40 -3.40
C PHE A 114 -4.77 -12.91 -3.04
N ARG A 115 -5.97 -12.34 -3.20
CA ARG A 115 -6.23 -10.94 -2.83
C ARG A 115 -6.03 -10.71 -1.34
N GLY A 116 -5.51 -9.54 -0.99
CA GLY A 116 -5.37 -9.09 0.40
C GLY A 116 -6.59 -8.38 0.93
N VAL A 117 -6.47 -7.84 2.15
CA VAL A 117 -7.55 -7.06 2.80
C VAL A 117 -7.88 -5.80 1.99
N PHE A 118 -6.87 -5.16 1.42
CA PHE A 118 -7.04 -3.91 0.68
C PHE A 118 -6.81 -4.13 -0.80
N TRP A 119 -7.69 -3.60 -1.63
CA TRP A 119 -7.51 -3.55 -3.08
C TRP A 119 -8.33 -2.40 -3.63
N ASN A 120 -8.21 -2.12 -4.93
CA ASN A 120 -8.88 -0.97 -5.54
C ASN A 120 -10.41 -1.05 -5.35
N ARG A 121 -10.98 -0.16 -4.52
CA ARG A 121 -12.41 -0.14 -4.16
C ARG A 121 -12.88 -1.42 -3.45
N SER A 122 -12.01 -1.97 -2.61
CA SER A 122 -12.31 -3.16 -1.81
C SER A 122 -13.48 -2.96 -0.86
N ARG A 123 -14.35 -3.98 -0.76
CA ARG A 123 -15.46 -4.06 0.20
C ARG A 123 -15.33 -5.28 1.12
N GLU A 124 -14.12 -5.50 1.61
CA GLU A 124 -13.84 -6.61 2.53
C GLU A 124 -14.48 -6.35 3.90
N SER A 125 -14.80 -7.43 4.60
CA SER A 125 -15.33 -7.38 5.96
C SER A 125 -14.53 -8.35 6.83
N PHE A 126 -14.67 -8.28 8.16
CA PHE A 126 -13.99 -9.26 9.01
C PHE A 126 -14.40 -10.71 8.68
N ALA A 127 -15.63 -10.92 8.21
CA ALA A 127 -16.12 -12.24 7.80
C ALA A 127 -15.50 -12.75 6.48
N SER A 128 -14.92 -11.87 5.64
CA SER A 128 -14.22 -12.31 4.43
C SER A 128 -12.77 -12.73 4.68
N VAL A 129 -12.25 -12.53 5.90
CA VAL A 129 -10.93 -13.03 6.34
C VAL A 129 -11.08 -14.45 6.88
N THR A 130 -11.20 -15.41 5.97
CA THR A 130 -11.48 -16.81 6.30
C THR A 130 -10.23 -17.62 6.65
N ASP A 131 -9.04 -17.18 6.24
CA ASP A 131 -7.78 -17.88 6.53
C ASP A 131 -7.25 -17.60 7.95
N GLY A 132 -7.99 -16.76 8.70
CA GLY A 132 -7.74 -16.42 10.09
C GLY A 132 -7.09 -15.03 10.24
N SER A 133 -7.68 -14.18 11.08
CA SER A 133 -7.23 -12.80 11.26
C SER A 133 -5.80 -12.67 11.81
N SER A 134 -5.30 -13.68 12.51
CA SER A 134 -3.91 -13.72 13.00
C SER A 134 -2.89 -14.17 11.95
N ASN A 135 -3.36 -14.65 10.79
CA ASN A 135 -2.56 -15.20 9.70
C ASN A 135 -2.75 -14.42 8.38
N SER A 136 -3.50 -13.31 8.41
CA SER A 136 -3.69 -12.43 7.26
C SER A 136 -3.05 -11.06 7.52
N LEU A 137 -2.22 -10.60 6.59
CA LEU A 137 -1.57 -9.29 6.67
C LEU A 137 -2.57 -8.16 6.45
N LEU A 138 -2.49 -7.12 7.29
CA LEU A 138 -3.29 -5.90 7.15
C LEU A 138 -2.44 -4.75 6.58
N LEU A 139 -1.37 -4.38 7.29
CA LEU A 139 -0.44 -3.33 6.90
C LEU A 139 0.99 -3.85 7.02
N GLY A 140 1.89 -3.39 6.16
CA GLY A 140 3.30 -3.75 6.20
C GLY A 140 4.22 -2.57 5.97
N GLU A 141 5.44 -2.66 6.49
CA GLU A 141 6.47 -1.65 6.28
C GLU A 141 6.91 -1.54 4.81
N VAL A 142 7.07 -0.31 4.37
CA VAL A 142 7.60 0.06 3.06
C VAL A 142 8.59 1.21 3.19
N MET A 143 9.61 1.22 2.33
CA MET A 143 10.71 2.20 2.39
C MET A 143 11.05 2.86 1.04
N GLY A 144 10.41 2.45 -0.05
CA GLY A 144 10.65 2.97 -1.41
C GLY A 144 11.82 2.30 -2.12
N GLY A 145 12.34 1.20 -1.56
CA GLY A 145 13.50 0.48 -2.05
C GLY A 145 14.84 1.15 -1.71
N THR A 146 15.92 0.52 -2.15
CA THR A 146 17.30 1.03 -2.04
C THR A 146 17.87 1.43 -3.41
N GLU A 147 16.98 1.64 -4.38
CA GLU A 147 17.31 2.06 -5.73
C GLU A 147 17.61 3.57 -5.77
N GLU A 148 18.40 3.99 -6.76
CA GLU A 148 18.70 5.40 -7.02
C GLU A 148 17.90 5.89 -8.23
N PRO A 149 17.22 7.06 -8.16
CA PRO A 149 17.13 7.94 -6.99
C PRO A 149 16.26 7.36 -5.87
N PRO A 150 16.48 7.76 -4.60
CA PRO A 150 15.70 7.24 -3.47
C PRO A 150 14.24 7.65 -3.60
N ARG A 151 13.35 6.69 -3.31
CA ARG A 151 11.89 6.90 -3.35
C ARG A 151 11.30 6.83 -1.95
N SER A 152 10.08 7.33 -1.84
CA SER A 152 9.21 7.15 -0.68
C SER A 152 7.78 6.95 -1.17
N PHE A 153 6.83 6.71 -0.28
CA PHE A 153 5.41 6.60 -0.63
C PHE A 153 4.62 7.76 -0.07
N GLY A 154 3.69 8.29 -0.86
CA GLY A 154 2.70 9.25 -0.39
C GLY A 154 1.77 8.58 0.63
N TRP A 155 1.41 9.27 1.70
CA TRP A 155 0.46 8.70 2.68
C TRP A 155 -0.99 8.69 2.15
N PHE A 156 -1.30 9.59 1.21
CA PHE A 156 -2.63 9.84 0.70
C PHE A 156 -2.74 9.36 -0.74
N GLY A 157 -3.67 8.42 -1.01
CA GLY A 157 -3.98 7.94 -2.36
C GLY A 157 -2.93 7.03 -3.00
N CYS A 158 -1.85 6.66 -2.29
CA CYS A 158 -0.77 5.83 -2.85
C CYS A 158 -1.20 4.40 -3.16
N GLY A 159 -2.26 3.87 -2.55
CA GLY A 159 -2.79 2.54 -2.84
C GLY A 159 -2.23 1.47 -1.90
N VAL A 160 -1.98 0.28 -2.45
CA VAL A 160 -1.63 -0.93 -1.68
C VAL A 160 -0.34 -1.55 -2.23
N MET A 161 0.33 -2.34 -1.40
CA MET A 161 1.57 -3.04 -1.78
C MET A 161 1.30 -4.53 -1.99
N ALA A 162 2.00 -5.10 -2.97
CA ALA A 162 1.89 -6.51 -3.35
C ALA A 162 2.90 -7.38 -2.61
N SER A 163 2.57 -8.66 -2.47
CA SER A 163 3.48 -9.71 -1.96
C SER A 163 4.16 -10.52 -3.06
N ALA A 164 3.81 -10.30 -4.33
CA ALA A 164 4.28 -11.10 -5.47
C ALA A 164 5.80 -11.20 -5.65
N TRP A 165 6.59 -10.29 -5.08
CA TRP A 165 8.06 -10.32 -5.18
C TRP A 165 8.75 -10.82 -3.91
N GLY A 166 8.00 -11.17 -2.86
CA GLY A 166 8.57 -11.57 -1.58
C GLY A 166 9.19 -10.40 -0.80
N LEU A 167 9.96 -10.74 0.24
CA LEU A 167 10.65 -9.80 1.12
C LEU A 167 12.17 -9.78 0.93
N ALA A 168 12.70 -10.79 0.25
CA ALA A 168 14.13 -10.93 0.05
C ALA A 168 14.68 -9.73 -0.76
N ALA A 169 15.90 -9.33 -0.40
CA ALA A 169 16.67 -8.46 -1.25
C ALA A 169 17.18 -9.22 -2.49
N ASP A 170 17.51 -8.49 -3.54
CA ASP A 170 18.16 -9.06 -4.71
C ASP A 170 19.58 -9.57 -4.40
N ALA A 171 20.25 -10.14 -5.42
CA ALA A 171 21.60 -10.67 -5.28
C ALA A 171 22.66 -9.60 -4.92
N GLN A 172 22.34 -8.32 -4.99
CA GLN A 172 23.18 -7.20 -4.58
C GLN A 172 22.78 -6.65 -3.19
N GLY A 173 21.83 -7.29 -2.51
CA GLY A 173 21.34 -6.86 -1.20
C GLY A 173 20.42 -5.64 -1.27
N LYS A 174 19.79 -5.38 -2.42
CA LYS A 174 18.88 -4.25 -2.61
C LYS A 174 17.42 -4.68 -2.60
N THR A 175 16.56 -3.82 -2.08
CA THR A 175 15.10 -3.98 -2.16
C THR A 175 14.52 -3.00 -3.17
N GLY A 176 13.45 -3.40 -3.86
CA GLY A 176 12.78 -2.56 -4.84
C GLY A 176 11.68 -1.68 -4.24
N TRP A 177 11.25 -0.65 -4.98
CA TRP A 177 10.05 0.14 -4.63
C TRP A 177 8.75 -0.65 -4.73
N PHE A 178 8.75 -1.84 -5.33
CA PHE A 178 7.58 -2.66 -5.63
C PHE A 178 7.29 -3.74 -4.57
N GLN A 179 8.00 -3.74 -3.44
CA GLN A 179 7.84 -4.74 -2.37
C GLN A 179 7.76 -4.10 -0.99
N PHE A 180 7.24 -4.86 -0.03
CA PHE A 180 7.42 -4.56 1.39
C PHE A 180 8.90 -4.67 1.76
N ALA A 181 9.37 -3.71 2.55
CA ALA A 181 10.76 -3.64 2.96
C ALA A 181 10.92 -2.72 4.17
N SER A 182 11.95 -2.98 4.96
CA SER A 182 12.23 -2.28 6.21
C SER A 182 13.70 -1.95 6.36
N ARG A 183 13.98 -0.91 7.17
CA ARG A 183 15.33 -0.58 7.67
C ARG A 183 15.71 -1.42 8.89
N HIS A 184 14.79 -2.16 9.48
CA HIS A 184 15.10 -3.08 10.57
C HIS A 184 15.88 -4.29 10.03
N PRO A 185 17.07 -4.62 10.58
CA PRO A 185 17.88 -5.70 10.03
C PRO A 185 17.17 -7.06 10.07
N GLY A 186 17.04 -7.69 8.90
CA GLY A 186 16.58 -9.07 8.74
C GLY A 186 15.08 -9.29 8.88
N VAL A 187 14.30 -8.26 9.20
CA VAL A 187 12.84 -8.36 9.39
C VAL A 187 12.10 -7.20 8.74
N VAL A 188 10.83 -7.42 8.44
CA VAL A 188 9.87 -6.39 8.07
C VAL A 188 8.70 -6.45 9.05
N GLN A 189 8.30 -5.30 9.59
CA GLN A 189 7.19 -5.26 10.55
C GLN A 189 5.85 -5.26 9.82
N PHE A 190 4.94 -6.11 10.30
CA PHE A 190 3.56 -6.18 9.81
C PHE A 190 2.56 -6.06 10.95
N ALA A 191 1.44 -5.40 10.68
CA ALA A 191 0.22 -5.56 11.45
C ALA A 191 -0.67 -6.61 10.77
N MET A 192 -1.19 -7.54 11.57
CA MET A 192 -2.12 -8.58 11.13
C MET A 192 -3.57 -8.06 11.19
N ALA A 193 -4.51 -8.76 10.56
CA ALA A 193 -5.93 -8.39 10.55
C ALA A 193 -6.60 -8.46 11.94
N ASP A 194 -5.99 -9.14 12.92
CA ASP A 194 -6.41 -9.13 14.33
C ASP A 194 -5.82 -7.96 15.16
N GLY A 195 -5.00 -7.11 14.54
CA GLY A 195 -4.34 -5.98 15.20
C GLY A 195 -3.04 -6.33 15.92
N SER A 196 -2.60 -7.59 15.94
CA SER A 196 -1.27 -7.96 16.43
C SER A 196 -0.18 -7.48 15.47
N CYS A 197 1.00 -7.16 16.00
CA CYS A 197 2.17 -6.82 15.20
C CYS A 197 3.19 -7.96 15.24
N ARG A 198 3.73 -8.33 14.08
CA ARG A 198 4.70 -9.42 13.95
C ARG A 198 5.89 -8.97 13.09
N PRO A 199 7.14 -9.18 13.57
CA PRO A 199 8.29 -9.17 12.68
C PRO A 199 8.21 -10.41 11.78
N ILE A 200 8.33 -10.23 10.46
CA ILE A 200 8.47 -11.34 9.51
C ILE A 200 9.87 -11.29 8.93
N SER A 201 10.56 -12.44 8.94
CA SER A 201 11.91 -12.57 8.37
C SER A 201 11.95 -12.18 6.90
N GLN A 202 12.95 -11.39 6.50
CA GLN A 202 13.22 -11.09 5.08
C GLN A 202 13.57 -12.35 4.27
N ASN A 203 13.94 -13.44 4.94
CA ASN A 203 14.26 -14.72 4.33
C ASN A 203 13.07 -15.71 4.31
N ILE A 204 11.85 -15.25 4.66
CA ILE A 204 10.66 -16.08 4.52
C ILE A 204 10.53 -16.59 3.08
N ASP A 205 10.07 -17.83 2.93
CA ASP A 205 9.71 -18.36 1.63
C ASP A 205 8.65 -17.47 0.96
N ARG A 206 8.83 -17.19 -0.33
CA ARG A 206 7.99 -16.25 -1.08
C ARG A 206 6.54 -16.70 -1.10
N ASP A 207 6.28 -17.97 -1.35
CA ASP A 207 4.91 -18.47 -1.49
C ASP A 207 4.21 -18.46 -0.12
N THR A 208 4.94 -18.80 0.93
CA THR A 208 4.48 -18.65 2.32
C THR A 208 4.08 -17.21 2.63
N PHE A 209 4.87 -16.22 2.21
CA PHE A 209 4.54 -14.81 2.37
C PHE A 209 3.31 -14.39 1.55
N VAL A 210 3.16 -14.91 0.34
CA VAL A 210 1.96 -14.68 -0.49
C VAL A 210 0.71 -15.22 0.22
N TYR A 211 0.77 -16.42 0.79
CA TYR A 211 -0.36 -16.99 1.54
C TYR A 211 -0.72 -16.15 2.77
N LEU A 212 0.27 -15.63 3.52
CA LEU A 212 0.02 -14.69 4.62
C LEU A 212 -0.65 -13.40 4.16
N SER A 213 -0.33 -12.93 2.94
CA SER A 213 -0.92 -11.71 2.40
C SER A 213 -2.36 -11.89 1.93
N ALA A 214 -2.79 -13.12 1.66
CA ALA A 214 -4.14 -13.48 1.24
C ALA A 214 -5.10 -13.61 2.44
N ILE A 215 -6.40 -13.49 2.16
CA ILE A 215 -7.44 -13.52 3.20
C ILE A 215 -8.44 -14.68 3.06
N SER A 216 -8.44 -15.36 1.90
CA SER A 216 -9.42 -16.43 1.61
C SER A 216 -8.92 -17.42 0.55
N ASP A 217 -7.63 -17.73 0.53
CA ASP A 217 -7.04 -18.69 -0.40
C ASP A 217 -7.09 -20.14 0.13
N GLY A 218 -7.38 -20.33 1.43
CA GLY A 218 -7.48 -21.61 2.10
C GLY A 218 -6.14 -22.28 2.43
N ASN A 219 -5.00 -21.61 2.21
CA ASN A 219 -3.68 -22.14 2.52
C ASN A 219 -3.33 -21.90 3.99
N VAL A 220 -2.97 -22.97 4.70
CA VAL A 220 -2.59 -22.87 6.11
C VAL A 220 -1.09 -22.58 6.21
N VAL A 221 -0.75 -21.45 6.83
CA VAL A 221 0.64 -21.07 7.10
C VAL A 221 0.99 -21.36 8.56
N GLN A 222 2.13 -22.03 8.81
CA GLN A 222 2.64 -22.33 10.16
C GLN A 222 4.12 -21.94 10.32
N GLY A 223 4.48 -21.38 11.48
CA GLY A 223 5.87 -21.20 11.90
C GLY A 223 6.68 -20.19 11.08
N PHE A 224 6.23 -18.92 11.06
CA PHE A 224 6.84 -17.81 10.32
C PHE A 224 7.29 -16.67 11.25
#